data_AF-A0A359B9K4-F1
#
_entry.id   AF-A0A359B9K4-F1
#
_cell.length_a   1.000
_cell.length_b   1.000
_cell.length_c   1.000
_cell.angle_alpha   90.00
_cell.angle_beta   90.00
_cell.angle_gamma   90.00
#
_symmetry.space_group_name_H-M   'P 1'
#
loop_
_entity.id
_entity.type
_entity.pdbx_description
1 polymer ?
#
loop_
_entity_poly.entity_id
_entity_poly.type
_entity_poly.pdbx_seq_one_letter_code
_entity_poly.pdbx_strand_id
1 'polypeptide(L)' 'MDKCIYCGSNNIEKGISVGSGNFKTGLRHVNFLVPQVEWFYADLCKDCGSVRIYVKETNRNWD' A
#
# COMPACT_ATOMS: atom_id res chain seq x y z
N MET A 1 -15.05 -10.22 6.43
CA MET A 1 -13.85 -10.75 7.11
C MET A 1 -12.81 -10.90 6.02
N ASP A 2 -11.82 -10.01 5.98
CA ASP A 2 -10.79 -10.07 4.93
C ASP A 2 -9.93 -11.31 5.17
N LYS A 3 -10.08 -12.30 4.30
CA LYS A 3 -9.24 -13.50 4.26
C LYS A 3 -8.10 -13.27 3.29
N CYS A 4 -6.94 -13.84 3.59
CA CYS A 4 -5.84 -13.89 2.65
C CYS A 4 -6.29 -14.69 1.41
N ILE A 5 -6.22 -14.07 0.22
CA ILE A 5 -6.66 -14.70 -1.03
C ILE A 5 -5.79 -15.90 -1.43
N TYR A 6 -4.59 -16.01 -0.84
CA TYR A 6 -3.62 -17.05 -1.17
C TYR A 6 -3.70 -18.28 -0.24
N CYS A 7 -4.00 -18.09 1.05
CA CYS A 7 -4.02 -19.19 2.03
C CYS A 7 -5.30 -19.28 2.87
N GLY A 8 -6.24 -18.35 2.71
CA GLY A 8 -7.50 -18.31 3.47
C GLY A 8 -7.38 -17.86 4.93
N SER A 9 -6.17 -17.57 5.42
CA SER A 9 -5.94 -17.11 6.79
C SER A 9 -6.58 -15.75 7.07
N ASN A 10 -6.95 -15.53 8.34
CA ASN A 10 -7.39 -14.24 8.88
C ASN A 10 -6.28 -13.49 9.63
N ASN A 11 -5.08 -14.07 9.75
CA ASN A 11 -3.94 -13.45 10.43
C ASN A 11 -3.26 -12.43 9.51
N ILE A 12 -3.90 -11.26 9.38
CA ILE A 12 -3.48 -10.18 8.49
C ILE A 12 -3.17 -8.94 9.32
N GLU A 13 -1.92 -8.48 9.22
CA GLU A 13 -1.50 -7.17 9.72
C GLU A 13 -1.78 -6.13 8.64
N LYS A 14 -2.53 -5.07 8.96
CA LYS A 14 -3.05 -4.12 7.98
C LYS A 14 -2.41 -2.74 8.07
N GLY A 15 -2.35 -2.03 6.94
CA GLY A 15 -1.97 -0.62 6.92
C GLY A 15 -0.52 -0.34 7.27
N ILE A 16 0.38 -1.30 7.01
CA ILE A 16 1.82 -1.13 7.21
C ILE A 16 2.34 -0.13 6.17
N SER A 17 3.15 0.82 6.59
CA SER A 17 3.82 1.75 5.67
C SER A 17 4.92 1.04 4.86
N VAL A 18 5.00 1.33 3.55
CA VAL A 18 6.03 0.76 2.66
C VAL A 18 7.07 1.83 2.33
N GLY A 19 8.31 1.66 2.76
CA GLY A 19 9.38 2.64 2.52
C GLY A 19 10.73 2.00 2.27
N SER A 20 11.68 2.84 1.84
CA SER A 20 13.09 2.49 1.74
C SER A 20 13.88 3.37 2.69
N GLY A 21 14.27 2.84 3.85
CA GLY A 21 14.87 3.64 4.92
C GLY A 21 13.92 4.75 5.38
N ASN A 22 14.39 6.00 5.31
CA ASN A 22 13.59 7.18 5.66
C ASN A 22 12.79 7.76 4.48
N PHE A 23 12.85 7.14 3.29
CA PHE A 23 12.17 7.63 2.10
C PHE A 23 10.82 6.92 1.89
N LYS A 24 9.82 7.70 1.46
CA LYS A 24 8.51 7.19 1.06
C LYS A 24 8.59 6.54 -0.31
N THR A 25 8.00 5.36 -0.44
CA THR A 25 7.78 4.69 -1.74
C THR A 25 6.29 4.76 -2.07
N GLY A 26 5.94 5.20 -3.28
CA GLY A 26 4.55 5.51 -3.60
C GLY A 26 4.28 5.76 -5.07
N LEU A 27 3.00 6.00 -5.39
CA LEU A 27 2.56 6.40 -6.72
C LEU A 27 2.75 7.90 -6.90
N ARG A 28 3.15 8.31 -8.10
CA ARG A 28 3.25 9.73 -8.44
C ARG A 28 1.88 10.24 -8.88
N HIS A 29 1.60 11.48 -8.52
CA HIS A 29 0.45 12.20 -9.03
C HIS A 29 0.76 13.69 -9.15
N VAL A 30 0.02 14.39 -10.00
CA VAL A 30 0.16 15.84 -10.15
C VAL A 30 -0.88 16.52 -9.26
N ASN A 31 -0.43 17.44 -8.42
CA ASN A 31 -1.32 18.39 -7.74
C ASN A 31 -1.05 19.79 -8.31
N PHE A 32 -1.98 20.28 -9.12
CA PHE A 32 -1.86 21.52 -9.89
C PHE A 32 -0.68 21.50 -10.89
N LEU A 33 0.53 21.84 -10.44
CA LEU A 33 1.77 21.85 -11.25
C LEU A 33 2.95 21.18 -10.54
N VAL A 34 2.75 20.63 -9.34
CA VAL A 34 3.83 20.03 -8.54
C VAL A 34 3.64 18.51 -8.48
N PRO A 35 4.63 17.72 -8.93
CA PRO A 35 4.64 16.28 -8.72
C PRO A 35 4.66 15.95 -7.22
N GLN A 36 3.75 15.08 -6.80
CA GLN A 36 3.62 14.58 -5.44
C GLN A 36 3.67 13.05 -5.43
N VAL A 37 3.87 12.47 -4.26
CA VAL A 37 3.92 11.02 -4.07
C VAL A 37 2.87 10.62 -3.03
N GLU A 38 1.92 9.78 -3.45
CA GLU A 38 0.96 9.10 -2.58
C GLU A 38 1.59 7.82 -2.03
N TRP A 39 1.63 7.69 -0.70
CA TRP A 39 2.38 6.61 -0.05
C TRP A 39 1.69 5.26 -0.23
N PHE A 40 2.46 4.24 -0.62
CA PHE A 40 2.03 2.86 -0.51
C PHE A 40 1.87 2.40 0.95
N TYR A 41 0.80 1.65 1.14
CA TYR A 41 0.52 0.85 2.32
C TYR A 41 0.49 -0.62 1.93
N ALA A 42 0.69 -1.50 2.91
CA ALA A 42 0.69 -2.93 2.73
C ALA A 42 -0.14 -3.63 3.80
N ASP A 43 -0.88 -4.64 3.38
CA ASP A 43 -1.43 -5.67 4.26
C ASP A 43 -0.57 -6.93 4.12
N LEU A 44 -0.04 -7.43 5.25
CA LEU A 44 0.80 -8.62 5.33
C LEU A 44 0.02 -9.78 5.95
N CYS A 45 -0.09 -10.91 5.25
CA CYS A 45 -0.50 -12.15 5.86
C CYS A 45 0.66 -12.76 6.65
N LYS A 46 0.54 -12.83 7.97
CA LYS A 46 1.58 -13.33 8.86
C LYS A 46 1.80 -14.85 8.77
N ASP A 47 0.87 -15.59 8.17
CA ASP A 47 0.96 -17.05 8.06
C ASP A 47 1.66 -17.51 6.77
N CYS A 48 1.36 -16.88 5.62
CA CYS A 48 1.94 -17.28 4.33
C CYS A 48 2.90 -16.25 3.71
N GLY A 49 3.03 -15.07 4.31
CA GLY A 49 3.93 -14.02 3.84
C GLY A 49 3.43 -13.22 2.64
N SER A 50 2.21 -13.47 2.14
CA SER A 50 1.66 -12.69 1.03
C SER A 50 1.47 -11.22 1.42
N VAL A 51 1.79 -10.31 0.50
CA VAL A 51 1.65 -8.86 0.69
C VAL A 51 0.69 -8.29 -0.34
N ARG A 52 -0.29 -7.50 0.12
CA ARG A 52 -1.15 -6.68 -0.74
C ARG A 52 -0.74 -5.22 -0.59
N ILE A 53 -0.24 -4.62 -1.66
CA ILE A 53 0.13 -3.20 -1.69
C ILE A 53 -1.04 -2.36 -2.21
N TYR A 54 -1.29 -1.20 -1.61
CA TYR A 54 -2.35 -0.28 -2.00
C TYR A 54 -2.02 1.17 -1.64
N VAL A 55 -2.75 2.14 -2.19
CA VAL A 55 -2.75 3.55 -1.75
C VAL A 55 -4.08 3.87 -1.08
N LYS A 56 -4.10 4.85 -0.15
CA LYS A 56 -5.33 5.26 0.54
C LYS A 56 -6.16 6.20 -0.33
N GLU A 57 -5.53 7.24 -0.87
CA GLU A 57 -6.21 8.14 -1.77
C GLU A 57 -6.13 7.62 -3.20
N THR A 58 -7.28 7.23 -3.74
CA THR A 58 -7.39 6.61 -5.08
C THR A 58 -7.83 7.62 -6.15
N ASN A 59 -8.37 8.75 -5.74
CA ASN A 59 -8.88 9.80 -6.63
C ASN A 59 -7.85 10.93 -6.79
N ARG A 60 -6.77 10.67 -7.53
CA ARG A 60 -5.74 11.66 -7.90
C ARG A 60 -5.55 11.69 -9.41
N ASN A 61 -4.87 12.73 -9.89
CA ASN A 61 -4.38 12.78 -11.24
C ASN A 61 -3.06 12.00 -11.35
N TRP A 62 -3.17 10.69 -11.57
CA TRP A 62 -2.05 9.75 -11.66
C TRP A 62 -1.22 9.99 -12.93
N ASP A 63 0.10 9.82 -12.81
CA ASP A 63 1.10 9.96 -13.89
C ASP A 63 2.01 8.73 -13.93
#